data_AF-A0A7X3VUE7-F1
#
_entry.id   AF-A0A7X3VUE7-F1
#
_cell.length_a   1.000
_cell.length_b   1.000
_cell.length_c   1.000
_cell.angle_alpha   90.00
_cell.angle_beta   90.00
_cell.angle_gamma   90.00
#
_symmetry.space_group_name_H-M   'P 1'
#
loop_
_entity.id
_entity.type
_entity.pdbx_description
1 polymer ?
#
loop_
_entity_poly.entity_id
_entity_poly.type
_entity_poly.pdbx_seq_one_letter_code
_entity_poly.pdbx_strand_id
1 'polypeptide(L)'
;MFSFAIDYYLMVVIAACGVLQIAASVGRLDALLLFKTPLAARALGVILAVAGPVLFFATAERNINDYEGGLDGNFQGLFFILGTITALVLTFAATSFVNRSMDHPTQIENGIESLKRTNYARALANNTRFLRKHRRMWRTWTRPYFFG
;
A
#
# COMPACT_ATOMS: atom_id res chain seq x y z
N MET A 1 -25.02 -2.77 -13.62
CA MET A 1 -23.64 -2.51 -14.07
C MET A 1 -22.80 -1.81 -12.98
N PHE A 2 -23.21 -0.66 -12.42
CA PHE A 2 -22.40 0.03 -11.40
C PHE A 2 -22.10 -0.80 -10.14
N SER A 3 -23.06 -1.57 -9.61
CA SER A 3 -22.81 -2.42 -8.44
C SER A 3 -21.70 -3.45 -8.69
N PHE A 4 -21.68 -4.14 -9.83
CA PHE A 4 -20.62 -5.14 -10.12
C PHE A 4 -19.22 -4.53 -10.12
N ALA A 5 -19.04 -3.41 -10.81
CA ALA A 5 -17.77 -2.71 -10.88
C ALA A 5 -17.32 -2.17 -9.51
N ILE A 6 -18.26 -1.60 -8.73
CA ILE A 6 -18.01 -1.10 -7.38
C ILE A 6 -17.63 -2.25 -6.44
N ASP A 7 -18.34 -3.37 -6.48
CA ASP A 7 -18.09 -4.54 -5.65
C ASP A 7 -16.70 -5.13 -5.95
N TYR A 8 -16.33 -5.19 -7.23
CA TYR A 8 -15.00 -5.62 -7.66
C TYR A 8 -13.91 -4.64 -7.19
N TYR A 9 -14.15 -3.34 -7.35
CA TYR A 9 -13.24 -2.31 -6.85
C TYR A 9 -13.02 -2.42 -5.33
N LEU A 10 -14.10 -2.59 -4.55
CA LEU A 10 -14.03 -2.75 -3.09
C LEU A 10 -13.29 -4.03 -2.71
N MET A 11 -13.53 -5.13 -3.42
CA MET A 11 -12.79 -6.39 -3.24
C MET A 11 -11.28 -6.15 -3.40
N VAL A 12 -10.87 -5.48 -4.48
CA VAL A 12 -9.45 -5.17 -4.73
C VAL A 12 -8.89 -4.30 -3.61
N VAL A 13 -9.59 -3.24 -3.21
CA VAL A 13 -9.13 -2.34 -2.14
C VAL A 13 -8.88 -3.13 -0.84
N ILE A 14 -9.84 -3.96 -0.43
CA ILE A 14 -9.75 -4.77 0.79
C ILE A 14 -8.57 -5.74 0.69
N ALA A 15 -8.48 -6.50 -0.41
CA ALA A 15 -7.43 -7.49 -0.59
C ALA A 15 -6.04 -6.85 -0.66
N ALA A 16 -5.90 -5.73 -1.39
CA ALA A 16 -4.65 -5.00 -1.50
C ALA A 16 -4.19 -4.40 -0.17
N CYS A 17 -5.10 -3.87 0.66
CA CYS A 17 -4.79 -3.48 2.04
C CYS A 17 -4.22 -4.67 2.83
N GLY A 18 -4.81 -5.86 2.66
CA GLY A 18 -4.32 -7.09 3.28
C GLY A 18 -2.89 -7.46 2.86
N VAL A 19 -2.63 -7.47 1.56
CA VAL A 19 -1.31 -7.75 0.99
C VAL A 19 -0.26 -6.74 1.46
N LEU A 20 -0.61 -5.44 1.50
CA LEU A 20 0.28 -4.39 1.99
C LEU A 20 0.67 -4.61 3.46
N GLN A 21 -0.27 -5.03 4.31
CA GLN A 21 0.03 -5.34 5.72
C GLN A 21 0.92 -6.58 5.87
N ILE A 22 0.73 -7.61 5.03
CA ILE A 22 1.62 -8.78 5.01
C ILE A 22 3.03 -8.37 4.59
N ALA A 23 3.16 -7.62 3.48
CA ALA A 23 4.45 -7.18 2.95
C ALA A 23 5.19 -6.29 3.95
N ALA A 24 4.49 -5.33 4.58
CA ALA A 24 5.07 -4.48 5.62
C ALA A 24 5.53 -5.30 6.83
N SER A 25 4.76 -6.31 7.24
CA SER A 25 5.11 -7.19 8.37
C SER A 25 6.35 -8.03 8.08
N VAL A 26 6.43 -8.64 6.89
CA VAL A 26 7.60 -9.42 6.47
C VAL A 26 8.84 -8.54 6.35
N GLY A 27 8.69 -7.32 5.81
CA GLY A 27 9.78 -6.35 5.70
C GLY A 27 10.16 -5.63 6.99
N ARG A 28 9.46 -5.90 8.10
CA ARG A 28 9.57 -5.15 9.38
C ARG A 28 9.50 -3.63 9.19
N LEU A 29 8.64 -3.19 8.27
CA LEU A 29 8.37 -1.78 8.01
C LEU A 29 7.37 -1.27 9.04
N ASP A 30 7.82 -1.15 10.30
CA ASP A 30 6.96 -0.92 11.46
C ASP A 30 6.09 0.35 11.31
N ALA A 31 6.56 1.37 10.58
CA ALA A 31 5.78 2.58 10.32
C ALA A 31 4.57 2.38 9.39
N LEU A 32 4.56 1.29 8.60
CA LEU A 32 3.47 0.90 7.70
C LEU A 32 2.55 -0.17 8.30
N LEU A 33 2.82 -0.62 9.52
CA LEU A 33 1.93 -1.55 10.21
C LEU A 33 0.79 -0.80 10.88
N LEU A 34 -0.43 -1.32 10.70
CA LEU A 34 -1.61 -0.85 11.44
C LEU A 34 -1.57 -1.25 12.91
N PHE A 35 -0.85 -2.33 13.24
CA PHE A 35 -0.63 -2.78 14.61
C PHE A 35 0.86 -2.84 14.89
N LYS A 36 1.26 -2.45 16.12
CA LYS A 36 2.66 -2.52 16.55
C LYS A 36 3.21 -3.95 16.57
N THR A 37 2.33 -4.95 16.65
CA THR A 37 2.73 -6.36 16.63
C THR A 37 2.70 -6.89 15.19
N PRO A 38 3.87 -7.28 14.62
CA PRO A 38 3.94 -7.71 13.22
C PRO A 38 3.11 -8.97 12.96
N LEU A 39 2.96 -9.84 13.95
CA LEU A 39 2.11 -11.02 13.85
C LEU A 39 0.62 -10.65 13.70
N ALA A 40 0.12 -9.68 14.47
CA ALA A 40 -1.27 -9.24 14.38
C ALA A 40 -1.53 -8.52 13.05
N ALA A 41 -0.59 -7.67 12.60
CA ALA A 41 -0.67 -7.03 11.28
C ALA A 41 -0.68 -8.07 10.14
N ARG A 42 0.13 -9.14 10.25
CA ARG A 42 0.14 -10.24 9.28
C ARG A 42 -1.17 -11.04 9.30
N ALA A 43 -1.68 -11.36 10.49
CA ALA A 43 -2.95 -12.07 10.63
C ALA A 43 -4.11 -11.26 10.02
N LEU A 44 -4.22 -9.97 10.37
CA LEU A 44 -5.18 -9.06 9.73
C LEU A 44 -4.98 -9.03 8.22
N GLY A 45 -3.72 -8.94 7.76
CA GLY A 45 -3.39 -8.92 6.34
C GLY A 45 -3.90 -10.15 5.59
N VAL A 46 -3.69 -11.34 6.16
CA VAL A 46 -4.21 -12.60 5.61
C VAL A 46 -5.74 -12.62 5.60
N ILE A 47 -6.37 -12.19 6.69
CA ILE A 47 -7.84 -12.11 6.79
C ILE A 47 -8.38 -11.21 5.68
N LEU A 48 -7.83 -10.01 5.48
CA LEU A 48 -8.31 -9.08 4.46
C LEU A 48 -8.05 -9.60 3.03
N ALA A 49 -6.88 -10.18 2.79
CA ALA A 49 -6.51 -10.74 1.49
C ALA A 49 -7.45 -11.88 1.06
N VAL A 50 -7.96 -12.67 2.00
CA VAL A 50 -8.90 -13.77 1.74
C VAL A 50 -10.35 -13.30 1.78
N ALA A 51 -10.72 -12.45 2.75
CA ALA A 51 -12.09 -11.99 2.95
C ALA A 51 -12.59 -11.18 1.75
N GLY A 52 -11.75 -10.37 1.09
CA GLY A 52 -12.12 -9.62 -0.10
C GLY A 52 -12.72 -10.54 -1.19
N PRO A 53 -11.93 -11.47 -1.76
CA PRO A 53 -12.42 -12.42 -2.76
C PRO A 53 -13.62 -13.24 -2.27
N VAL A 54 -13.60 -13.72 -1.02
CA VAL A 54 -14.71 -14.51 -0.46
C VAL A 54 -16.01 -13.70 -0.45
N LEU A 55 -15.99 -12.46 0.05
CA LEU A 55 -17.18 -11.60 0.07
C LEU A 55 -17.67 -11.26 -1.34
N PHE A 56 -16.75 -11.05 -2.29
CA PHE A 56 -17.09 -10.74 -3.66
C PHE A 56 -17.83 -11.89 -4.37
N PHE A 57 -17.32 -13.12 -4.22
CA PHE A 57 -17.92 -14.30 -4.85
C PHE A 57 -19.09 -14.90 -4.08
N ALA A 58 -19.17 -14.70 -2.76
CA ALA A 58 -20.27 -15.25 -1.95
C ALA A 58 -21.56 -14.42 -2.02
N THR A 59 -21.50 -13.16 -2.47
CA THR A 59 -22.65 -12.24 -2.42
C THR A 59 -23.51 -12.25 -3.69
N ALA A 60 -22.99 -12.71 -4.82
CA ALA A 60 -23.76 -12.87 -6.06
C ALA A 60 -23.04 -13.79 -7.05
N GLU A 61 -23.74 -14.20 -8.11
CA GLU A 61 -23.13 -14.90 -9.25
C GLU A 61 -22.23 -13.93 -10.03
N ARG A 62 -20.91 -14.15 -9.94
CA ARG A 62 -19.89 -13.28 -10.57
C ARG A 62 -19.14 -13.95 -11.72
N ASN A 63 -19.34 -15.24 -11.95
CA ASN A 63 -18.70 -15.97 -13.04
C ASN A 63 -19.55 -15.86 -14.32
N ILE A 64 -19.61 -14.65 -14.87
CA ILE A 64 -20.41 -14.30 -16.05
C ILE A 64 -19.46 -13.77 -17.11
N ASN A 65 -19.66 -14.16 -18.38
CA ASN A 65 -18.84 -13.67 -19.47
C ASN A 65 -19.04 -12.17 -19.69
N ASP A 66 -18.03 -11.49 -20.23
CA ASP A 66 -18.05 -10.05 -20.52
C ASP A 66 -19.17 -9.65 -21.50
N TYR A 67 -19.45 -10.48 -22.51
CA TYR A 67 -20.57 -10.27 -23.45
C TYR A 67 -21.95 -10.56 -22.84
N GLU A 68 -22.01 -11.27 -21.70
CA GLU A 68 -23.25 -11.58 -20.96
C GLU A 68 -23.50 -10.59 -19.80
N GLY A 69 -22.74 -9.49 -19.76
CA GLY A 69 -22.86 -8.45 -18.72
C GLY A 69 -21.87 -8.60 -17.56
N GLY A 70 -20.91 -9.53 -17.68
CA GLY A 70 -19.71 -9.59 -16.86
C GLY A 70 -18.82 -8.35 -17.06
N LEU A 71 -17.88 -8.12 -16.14
CA LEU A 71 -16.99 -6.97 -16.22
C LEU A 71 -15.91 -7.22 -17.28
N ASP A 72 -15.87 -6.39 -18.33
CA ASP A 72 -14.82 -6.46 -19.37
C ASP A 72 -13.41 -6.33 -18.78
N GLY A 73 -12.46 -7.04 -19.40
CA GLY A 73 -11.08 -7.14 -18.90
C GLY A 73 -10.35 -5.80 -18.79
N ASN A 74 -10.60 -4.84 -19.68
CA ASN A 74 -9.99 -3.52 -19.59
C ASN A 74 -10.51 -2.75 -18.37
N PHE A 75 -11.82 -2.83 -18.13
CA PHE A 75 -12.42 -2.26 -16.92
C PHE A 75 -11.94 -2.98 -15.65
N GLN A 76 -11.81 -4.31 -15.65
CA GLN A 76 -11.22 -5.05 -14.53
C GLN A 76 -9.80 -4.57 -14.23
N GLY A 77 -8.96 -4.40 -15.25
CA GLY A 77 -7.60 -3.88 -15.11
C GLY A 77 -7.56 -2.46 -14.55
N LEU A 78 -8.43 -1.57 -15.06
CA LEU A 78 -8.55 -0.20 -14.56
C LEU A 78 -8.96 -0.17 -13.07
N PHE A 79 -10.00 -0.91 -12.69
CA PHE A 79 -10.44 -0.97 -11.30
C PHE A 79 -9.42 -1.65 -10.39
N PHE A 80 -8.65 -2.60 -10.90
CA PHE A 80 -7.55 -3.21 -10.15
C PHE A 80 -6.46 -2.18 -9.81
N ILE A 81 -6.03 -1.40 -10.79
CA ILE A 81 -5.02 -0.34 -10.60
C ILE A 81 -5.55 0.71 -9.63
N LEU A 82 -6.76 1.23 -9.88
CA LEU A 82 -7.38 2.24 -9.02
C LEU A 82 -7.56 1.72 -7.59
N GLY A 83 -8.05 0.49 -7.42
CA GLY A 83 -8.25 -0.12 -6.11
C GLY A 83 -6.94 -0.30 -5.36
N THR A 84 -5.87 -0.71 -6.04
CA THR A 84 -4.54 -0.86 -5.45
C THR A 84 -3.95 0.49 -5.02
N ILE A 85 -4.09 1.52 -5.85
CA ILE A 85 -3.66 2.89 -5.50
C ILE A 85 -4.44 3.40 -4.29
N THR A 86 -5.76 3.22 -4.27
CA THR A 86 -6.59 3.61 -3.13
C THR A 86 -6.19 2.86 -1.86
N ALA A 87 -5.97 1.55 -1.93
CA ALA A 87 -5.50 0.76 -0.78
C ALA A 87 -4.17 1.26 -0.23
N LEU A 88 -3.24 1.65 -1.11
CA LEU A 88 -1.96 2.24 -0.73
C LEU A 88 -2.14 3.58 -0.03
N VAL A 89 -2.97 4.48 -0.58
CA VAL A 89 -3.29 5.77 0.03
C VAL A 89 -3.96 5.60 1.39
N LEU A 90 -4.94 4.69 1.50
CA LEU A 90 -5.63 4.38 2.75
C LEU A 90 -4.67 3.79 3.80
N THR A 91 -3.80 2.87 3.39
CA THR A 91 -2.79 2.29 4.27
C THR A 91 -1.85 3.37 4.80
N PHE A 92 -1.36 4.27 3.94
CA PHE A 92 -0.49 5.37 4.35
C PHE A 92 -1.21 6.38 5.24
N ALA A 93 -2.46 6.72 4.94
CA ALA A 93 -3.26 7.58 5.77
C ALA A 93 -3.45 6.95 7.16
N ALA A 94 -3.99 5.74 7.22
CA ALA A 94 -4.29 5.04 8.46
C ALA A 94 -3.03 4.84 9.32
N THR A 95 -1.94 4.35 8.73
CA THR A 95 -0.68 4.16 9.45
C THR A 95 -0.04 5.49 9.87
N SER A 96 -0.19 6.55 9.06
CA SER A 96 0.26 7.88 9.46
C SER A 96 -0.47 8.38 10.71
N PHE A 97 -1.77 8.12 10.85
CA PHE A 97 -2.56 8.45 12.04
C PHE A 97 -2.20 7.58 13.25
N VAL A 98 -2.06 6.26 13.05
CA VAL A 98 -1.77 5.30 14.13
C VAL A 98 -0.34 5.50 14.67
N ASN A 99 0.63 5.71 13.79
CA ASN A 99 2.04 5.78 14.14
C ASN A 99 2.56 7.21 14.35
N ARG A 100 1.68 8.18 14.65
CA ARG A 100 2.06 9.60 14.91
C ARG A 100 3.10 9.77 16.02
N SER A 101 3.09 8.87 17.00
CA SER A 101 3.99 8.92 18.16
C SER A 101 5.29 8.13 17.99
N MET A 102 5.58 7.56 16.81
CA MET A 102 6.87 6.87 16.61
C MET A 102 8.02 7.86 16.74
N ASP A 103 8.98 7.47 17.59
CA ASP A 103 10.07 8.30 18.05
C ASP A 103 11.11 8.60 16.97
N HIS A 104 11.91 9.64 17.20
CA HIS A 104 12.95 10.07 16.27
C HIS A 104 14.14 9.10 16.29
N PRO A 105 14.48 8.43 15.17
CA PRO A 105 15.78 7.76 15.11
C PRO A 105 16.88 8.83 14.99
N THR A 106 17.89 8.71 15.85
CA THR A 106 19.11 9.54 15.87
C THR A 106 19.99 9.33 14.63
N GLN A 107 19.74 8.28 13.84
CA GLN A 107 20.41 8.00 12.57
C GLN A 107 19.39 7.96 11.42
N ILE A 108 19.65 8.73 10.37
CA ILE A 108 18.85 8.76 9.15
C ILE A 108 19.26 7.55 8.30
N GLU A 109 18.53 6.44 8.42
CA GLU A 109 18.65 5.33 7.47
C GLU A 109 18.15 5.78 6.08
N ASN A 110 18.88 5.43 5.01
CA ASN A 110 18.58 5.88 3.65
C ASN A 110 17.48 5.03 2.99
N GLY A 111 16.56 5.65 2.24
CA GLY A 111 15.59 4.94 1.39
C GLY A 111 14.40 4.33 2.14
N ILE A 112 13.87 3.21 1.64
CA ILE A 112 12.68 2.50 2.21
C ILE A 112 12.94 2.03 3.65
N GLU A 113 14.20 1.80 4.01
CA GLU A 113 14.58 1.38 5.37
C GLU A 113 14.25 2.42 6.44
N SER A 114 14.16 3.71 6.07
CA SER A 114 13.69 4.76 6.98
C SER A 114 12.28 4.50 7.55
N LEU A 115 11.45 3.70 6.86
CA LEU A 115 10.12 3.27 7.31
C LEU A 115 10.14 2.19 8.40
N LYS A 116 11.32 1.61 8.71
CA LYS A 116 11.47 0.71 9.86
C LYS A 116 11.41 1.47 11.19
N ARG A 117 11.84 2.74 11.22
CA ARG A 117 12.01 3.51 12.47
C ARG A 117 11.30 4.86 12.52
N THR A 118 10.73 5.35 11.41
CA THR A 118 10.10 6.68 11.33
C THR A 118 8.71 6.62 10.69
N ASN A 119 7.75 7.38 11.23
CA ASN A 119 6.41 7.55 10.62
C ASN A 119 6.48 8.00 9.15
N TYR A 120 5.68 7.35 8.29
CA TYR A 120 5.57 7.61 6.85
C TYR A 120 5.39 9.09 6.47
N ALA A 121 4.47 9.81 7.12
CA ALA A 121 4.21 11.22 6.76
C ALA A 121 5.42 12.12 7.05
N ARG A 122 6.16 11.82 8.12
CA ARG A 122 7.38 12.55 8.46
C ARG A 122 8.56 12.12 7.57
N ALA A 123 8.68 10.83 7.24
CA ALA A 123 9.66 10.35 6.27
C ALA A 123 9.47 11.04 4.91
N LEU A 124 8.23 11.17 4.44
CA LEU A 124 7.90 11.89 3.21
C LEU A 124 8.21 13.39 3.31
N ALA A 125 7.88 14.05 4.42
CA ALA A 125 8.19 15.46 4.64
C ALA A 125 9.72 15.72 4.69
N ASN A 126 10.48 14.84 5.34
CA ASN A 126 11.93 14.93 5.41
C ASN A 126 12.57 14.67 4.04
N ASN A 127 12.08 13.67 3.30
CA ASN A 127 12.59 13.35 1.98
C ASN A 127 12.27 14.48 0.99
N THR A 128 11.03 14.99 0.95
CA THR A 128 10.69 16.13 0.09
C THR A 128 11.50 17.39 0.42
N ARG A 129 11.74 17.69 1.71
CA ARG A 129 12.64 18.78 2.13
C ARG A 129 14.10 18.53 1.71
N PHE A 130 14.59 17.30 1.87
CA PHE A 130 15.93 16.90 1.47
C PHE A 130 16.14 17.01 -0.05
N LEU A 131 15.20 16.49 -0.83
CA LEU A 131 15.18 16.55 -2.30
C LEU A 131 15.08 17.99 -2.81
N ARG A 132 14.29 18.84 -2.12
CA ARG A 132 14.21 20.28 -2.42
C ARG A 132 15.52 21.00 -2.09
N LYS A 133 16.17 20.67 -0.98
CA LYS A 133 17.46 21.25 -0.55
C LYS A 133 18.62 20.82 -1.45
N HIS A 134 18.64 19.56 -1.89
CA HIS A 134 19.71 18.98 -2.70
C HIS A 134 19.37 18.87 -4.19
N ARG A 135 18.32 19.55 -4.67
CA ARG A 135 17.84 19.54 -6.07
C ARG A 135 18.95 19.73 -7.11
N ARG A 136 20.00 20.49 -6.80
CA ARG A 136 21.14 20.74 -7.69
C ARG A 136 22.23 19.66 -7.66
N MET A 137 22.27 18.80 -6.65
CA MET A 137 23.30 17.78 -6.49
C MET A 137 22.92 16.40 -7.03
N TRP A 138 21.68 16.16 -7.47
CA TRP A 138 21.24 14.82 -7.92
C TRP A 138 22.16 14.16 -8.97
N ARG A 139 22.82 14.97 -9.82
CA ARG A 139 23.78 14.48 -10.84
C ARG A 139 25.05 13.86 -10.24
N THR A 140 25.48 14.25 -9.05
CA THR A 140 26.67 13.66 -8.40
C THR A 140 26.32 12.37 -7.65
N TRP A 141 25.10 12.23 -7.14
CA TRP A 141 24.68 11.06 -6.34
C TRP A 141 24.22 9.87 -7.16
N THR A 142 23.71 10.08 -8.39
CA THR A 142 23.27 8.97 -9.25
C THR A 142 24.44 8.31 -10.00
N ARG A 143 25.56 9.03 -10.19
CA ARG A 143 26.73 8.53 -10.90
C ARG A 143 27.24 7.15 -10.44
N PRO A 144 27.37 6.86 -9.13
CA PRO A 144 27.85 5.57 -8.65
C PRO A 144 26.88 4.40 -8.90
N TYR A 145 25.58 4.66 -9.02
CA TYR A 145 24.57 3.62 -9.20
C TYR A 145 24.34 3.24 -10.67
N PHE A 146 24.64 4.15 -11.60
CA PHE A 146 24.47 3.92 -13.04
C PHE A 146 25.79 3.64 -13.78
N PHE A 147 26.94 3.97 -13.17
CA PHE A 147 28.26 3.85 -13.78
C PHE A 147 29.28 3.15 -12.87
N GLY A 148 28.81 2.39 -11.88
CA GLY A 148 29.61 1.45 -11.10
C GLY A 148 29.72 0.12 -11.81
#